data_AF-A0A345Z4B8-F1
#
_entry.id   AF-A0A345Z4B8-F1
#
_cell.length_a   1.000
_cell.length_b   1.000
_cell.length_c   1.000
_cell.angle_alpha   90.00
_cell.angle_beta   90.00
_cell.angle_gamma   90.00
#
_symmetry.space_group_name_H-M   'P 1'
#
loop_
_entity.id
_entity.type
_entity.pdbx_description
1 polymer ?
#
loop_
_entity_poly.entity_id
_entity_poly.type
_entity_poly.pdbx_seq_one_letter_code
_entity_poly.pdbx_strand_id
1 'polypeptide(L)'
;MIIFKNRNIEEALQSILNNNQSVNVDSRVAVDFLNYLKINNIDLTISDEEFINLTTASAIYNNRKNITQADLFTILHLDLKPELIESLTNCIQETMFFEINQNINNNSDFKDVLIEKLNSNKISESEIKDLEKILIWVPQQNKINDDLLENLKSNPQLCSKFDQEMILDLVRSWVMEKNKILKFQNYSFGLILEKIKAK
;
A
#
# COMPACT_ATOMS: atom_id res chain seq x y z
N MET A 1 -14.00 8.14 17.45
CA MET A 1 -13.37 6.88 16.99
C MET A 1 -13.92 5.77 17.88
N ILE A 2 -14.83 4.95 17.35
CA ILE A 2 -15.43 3.84 18.11
C ILE A 2 -14.48 2.66 17.96
N ILE A 3 -13.71 2.38 19.01
CA ILE A 3 -12.90 1.16 19.10
C ILE A 3 -13.86 0.02 19.42
N PHE A 4 -14.27 -0.74 18.42
CA PHE A 4 -15.03 -1.96 18.64
C PHE A 4 -14.10 -3.00 19.30
N LYS A 5 -14.39 -3.35 20.56
CA LYS A 5 -13.81 -4.54 21.21
C LYS A 5 -14.33 -5.78 20.49
N ASN A 6 -13.55 -6.37 19.58
CA ASN A 6 -13.94 -7.53 18.79
C ASN A 6 -13.29 -8.84 19.27
N ARG A 7 -13.41 -9.18 20.57
CA ARG A 7 -13.09 -10.54 21.06
C ARG A 7 -13.79 -11.64 20.24
N ASN A 8 -14.96 -11.34 19.66
CA ASN A 8 -15.71 -12.25 18.81
C ASN A 8 -15.03 -12.59 17.46
N ILE A 9 -14.17 -11.72 16.92
CA ILE A 9 -13.51 -11.97 15.61
C ILE A 9 -12.32 -12.90 15.79
N GLU A 10 -11.49 -12.66 16.81
CA GLU A 10 -10.35 -13.54 17.14
C GLU A 10 -10.82 -14.98 17.42
N GLU A 11 -11.84 -15.13 18.27
CA GLU A 11 -12.43 -16.44 18.57
C GLU A 11 -13.04 -17.12 17.33
N ALA A 12 -13.68 -16.35 16.45
CA ALA A 12 -14.22 -16.87 15.20
C ALA A 12 -13.12 -17.37 14.25
N LEU A 13 -12.00 -16.63 14.14
CA LEU A 13 -10.87 -17.00 13.29
C LEU A 13 -10.15 -18.24 13.82
N GLN A 14 -9.98 -18.35 15.14
CA GLN A 14 -9.42 -19.56 15.76
C GLN A 14 -10.31 -20.79 15.51
N SER A 15 -11.63 -20.63 15.59
CA SER A 15 -12.56 -21.70 15.23
C SER A 15 -12.45 -22.12 13.76
N ILE A 16 -12.25 -21.17 12.84
CA ILE A 16 -12.08 -21.45 11.41
C ILE A 16 -10.82 -22.29 11.16
N LEU A 17 -9.70 -21.97 11.80
CA LEU A 17 -8.46 -22.75 11.67
C LEU A 17 -8.64 -24.18 12.17
N ASN A 18 -9.23 -24.34 13.36
CA ASN A 18 -9.46 -25.65 13.96
C ASN A 18 -10.35 -26.56 13.09
N ASN A 19 -11.31 -25.97 12.37
CA ASN A 19 -12.21 -26.71 11.49
C ASN A 19 -11.66 -26.94 10.06
N ASN A 20 -10.55 -26.30 9.69
CA ASN A 20 -10.01 -26.32 8.32
C ASN A 20 -8.51 -26.66 8.27
N GLN A 21 -8.02 -27.49 9.21
CA GLN A 21 -6.60 -27.87 9.32
C GLN A 21 -6.00 -28.50 8.05
N SER A 22 -6.81 -28.97 7.10
CA SER A 22 -6.36 -29.56 5.82
C SER A 22 -6.23 -28.56 4.66
N VAL A 23 -6.65 -27.30 4.83
CA VAL A 23 -6.59 -26.29 3.76
C VAL A 23 -5.19 -25.68 3.70
N ASN A 24 -4.46 -25.97 2.63
CA ASN A 24 -3.15 -25.37 2.38
C ASN A 24 -3.33 -23.96 1.78
N VAL A 25 -3.07 -22.93 2.58
CA VAL A 25 -3.10 -21.51 2.17
C VAL A 25 -1.67 -21.01 1.98
N ASP A 26 -1.40 -20.39 0.84
CA ASP A 26 -0.11 -19.73 0.59
C ASP A 26 0.04 -18.47 1.44
N SER A 27 1.05 -18.49 2.32
CA SER A 27 1.31 -17.45 3.32
C SER A 27 2.41 -16.45 2.97
N ARG A 28 2.94 -16.48 1.73
CA ARG A 28 4.06 -15.60 1.32
C ARG A 28 3.83 -14.12 1.63
N VAL A 29 2.62 -13.60 1.40
CA VAL A 29 2.27 -12.20 1.71
C VAL A 29 2.40 -11.89 3.21
N ALA A 30 1.98 -12.81 4.08
CA ALA A 30 2.13 -12.64 5.53
C ALA A 30 3.61 -12.70 5.96
N VAL A 31 4.38 -13.62 5.39
CA VAL A 31 5.82 -13.75 5.68
C VAL A 31 6.59 -12.50 5.25
N ASP A 32 6.33 -11.99 4.04
CA ASP A 32 6.96 -10.77 3.54
C ASP A 32 6.61 -9.56 4.42
N PHE A 33 5.36 -9.46 4.87
CA PHE A 33 4.93 -8.41 5.78
C PHE A 33 5.61 -8.51 7.15
N LEU A 34 5.73 -9.70 7.75
CA LEU A 34 6.48 -9.91 9.00
C LEU A 34 7.94 -9.48 8.87
N ASN A 35 8.59 -9.83 7.75
CA ASN A 35 9.96 -9.42 7.49
C ASN A 35 10.06 -7.90 7.37
N TYR A 36 9.09 -7.25 6.71
CA TYR A 36 9.01 -5.79 6.65
C TYR A 36 8.88 -5.16 8.04
N LEU A 37 8.01 -5.69 8.92
CA LEU A 37 7.87 -5.18 10.29
C LEU A 37 9.19 -5.29 11.08
N LYS A 38 9.88 -6.43 10.98
CA LYS A 38 11.18 -6.67 11.63
C LYS A 38 12.25 -5.69 11.16
N ILE A 39 12.35 -5.45 9.85
CA ILE A 39 13.30 -4.47 9.28
C ILE A 39 13.02 -3.06 9.82
N ASN A 40 11.76 -2.73 10.07
CA ASN A 40 11.34 -1.43 10.60
C ASN A 40 11.26 -1.39 12.14
N ASN A 41 11.72 -2.42 12.85
CA ASN A 41 11.69 -2.53 14.32
C ASN A 41 10.28 -2.38 14.92
N ILE A 42 9.26 -2.88 14.22
CA ILE A 42 7.89 -2.93 14.71
C ILE A 42 7.65 -4.30 15.33
N ASP A 43 7.48 -4.32 16.65
CA ASP A 43 7.26 -5.55 17.40
C ASP A 43 5.77 -5.82 17.58
N LEU A 44 5.36 -7.05 17.26
CA LEU A 44 4.01 -7.52 17.51
C LEU A 44 3.95 -8.13 18.90
N THR A 45 2.83 -7.96 19.60
CA THR A 45 2.61 -8.61 20.89
C THR A 45 2.32 -10.12 20.78
N ILE A 46 2.33 -10.66 19.55
CA ILE A 46 2.05 -12.05 19.21
C ILE A 46 3.24 -12.66 18.47
N SER A 47 3.35 -13.98 18.49
CA SER A 47 4.36 -14.70 17.73
C SER A 47 4.12 -14.65 16.22
N ASP A 48 5.19 -14.87 15.43
CA ASP A 48 5.08 -14.99 13.97
C ASP A 48 4.09 -16.08 13.55
N GLU A 49 4.06 -17.21 14.27
CA GLU A 49 3.16 -18.33 14.00
C GLU A 49 1.69 -17.93 14.23
N GLU A 50 1.41 -17.24 15.34
CA GLU A 50 0.07 -16.72 15.62
C GLU A 50 -0.38 -15.72 14.55
N PHE A 51 0.52 -14.85 14.06
CA PHE A 51 0.20 -13.91 12.99
C PHE A 51 -0.12 -14.62 11.66
N ILE A 52 0.70 -15.61 11.28
CA ILE A 52 0.48 -16.40 10.06
C ILE A 52 -0.84 -17.18 10.16
N ASN A 53 -1.14 -17.74 11.33
CA ASN A 53 -2.38 -18.45 11.57
C ASN A 53 -3.59 -17.50 11.46
N LEU A 54 -3.53 -16.33 12.09
CA LEU A 54 -4.59 -15.32 12.03
C LEU A 54 -4.92 -14.89 10.58
N THR A 55 -3.88 -14.59 9.80
CA THR A 55 -4.03 -14.17 8.40
C THR A 55 -4.48 -15.31 7.49
N THR A 56 -4.05 -16.54 7.78
CA THR A 56 -4.54 -17.77 7.12
C THR A 56 -6.02 -18.00 7.39
N ALA A 57 -6.46 -17.81 8.64
CA ALA A 57 -7.86 -17.92 9.02
C ALA A 57 -8.75 -16.95 8.24
N SER A 58 -8.29 -15.70 8.10
CA SER A 58 -8.96 -14.68 7.30
C SER A 58 -9.05 -15.11 5.83
N ALA A 59 -7.96 -15.62 5.25
CA ALA A 59 -7.97 -16.10 3.86
C ALA A 59 -8.98 -17.24 3.65
N ILE A 60 -9.03 -18.22 4.57
CA ILE A 60 -10.01 -19.32 4.54
C ILE A 60 -11.44 -18.78 4.63
N TYR A 61 -11.71 -17.86 5.56
CA TYR A 61 -13.02 -17.24 5.70
C TYR A 61 -13.47 -16.53 4.41
N ASN A 62 -12.53 -15.89 3.74
CA ASN A 62 -12.73 -15.23 2.45
C ASN A 62 -12.74 -16.20 1.25
N ASN A 63 -12.70 -17.52 1.49
CA ASN A 63 -12.65 -18.58 0.48
C ASN A 63 -11.44 -18.46 -0.47
N ARG A 64 -10.28 -18.06 0.05
CA ARG A 64 -9.03 -17.90 -0.71
C ARG A 64 -8.06 -19.05 -0.46
N LYS A 65 -7.21 -19.32 -1.46
CA LYS A 65 -6.08 -20.28 -1.36
C LYS A 65 -4.74 -19.60 -1.06
N ASN A 66 -4.73 -18.29 -0.96
CA ASN A 66 -3.56 -17.48 -0.66
C ASN A 66 -4.00 -16.28 0.18
N ILE A 67 -3.10 -15.86 1.07
CA ILE A 67 -3.24 -14.61 1.81
C ILE A 67 -3.12 -13.44 0.82
N THR A 68 -3.95 -12.42 0.97
CA THR A 68 -3.83 -11.15 0.23
C THR A 68 -3.58 -9.98 1.18
N GLN A 69 -3.36 -8.78 0.62
CA GLN A 69 -3.15 -7.56 1.40
C GLN A 69 -4.33 -7.26 2.34
N ALA A 70 -5.57 -7.56 1.93
CA ALA A 70 -6.75 -7.43 2.77
C ALA A 70 -6.73 -8.30 4.04
N ASP A 71 -6.10 -9.48 4.00
CA ASP A 71 -6.00 -10.37 5.16
C ASP A 71 -5.05 -9.83 6.24
N LEU A 72 -4.10 -8.96 5.87
CA LEU A 72 -3.18 -8.36 6.83
C LEU A 72 -3.90 -7.45 7.83
N PHE A 73 -5.02 -6.85 7.44
CA PHE A 73 -5.84 -5.99 8.31
C PHE A 73 -6.43 -6.74 9.49
N THR A 74 -6.48 -8.08 9.44
CA THR A 74 -7.01 -8.89 10.55
C THR A 74 -6.20 -8.69 11.84
N ILE A 75 -4.92 -8.32 11.73
CA ILE A 75 -4.08 -8.01 12.89
C ILE A 75 -4.62 -6.85 13.73
N LEU A 76 -5.39 -5.93 13.12
CA LEU A 76 -5.93 -4.76 13.81
C LEU A 76 -7.07 -5.09 14.78
N HIS A 77 -7.59 -6.33 14.75
CA HIS A 77 -8.60 -6.81 15.71
C HIS A 77 -8.02 -7.37 17.01
N LEU A 78 -6.70 -7.49 17.09
CA LEU A 78 -6.03 -7.86 18.33
C LEU A 78 -6.14 -6.72 19.36
N ASP A 79 -5.97 -7.05 20.65
CA ASP A 79 -5.94 -6.06 21.74
C ASP A 79 -4.61 -5.27 21.71
N LEU A 80 -4.52 -4.34 20.77
CA LEU A 80 -3.33 -3.53 20.51
C LEU A 80 -3.47 -2.12 21.07
N LYS A 81 -2.33 -1.52 21.42
CA LYS A 81 -2.28 -0.10 21.76
C LYS A 81 -2.64 0.76 20.54
N PRO A 82 -3.35 1.89 20.69
CA PRO A 82 -3.75 2.75 19.57
C PRO A 82 -2.60 3.18 18.65
N GLU A 83 -1.44 3.48 19.21
CA GLU A 83 -0.26 3.91 18.44
C GLU A 83 0.29 2.78 17.56
N LEU A 84 0.16 1.53 18.01
CA LEU A 84 0.55 0.36 17.23
C LEU A 84 -0.47 0.08 16.11
N ILE A 85 -1.76 0.30 16.35
CA ILE A 85 -2.81 0.18 15.31
C ILE A 85 -2.53 1.15 14.17
N GLU A 86 -2.24 2.41 14.49
CA GLU A 86 -1.88 3.42 13.48
C GLU A 86 -0.62 3.03 12.71
N SER A 87 0.43 2.61 13.44
CA SER A 87 1.69 2.18 12.82
C SER A 87 1.49 0.99 11.88
N LEU A 88 0.74 -0.03 12.30
CA LEU A 88 0.44 -1.21 11.47
C LEU A 88 -0.41 -0.85 10.26
N THR A 89 -1.40 0.02 10.42
CA THR A 89 -2.22 0.52 9.31
C THR A 89 -1.35 1.19 8.25
N ASN A 90 -0.43 2.06 8.67
CA ASN A 90 0.53 2.71 7.78
C ASN A 90 1.46 1.68 7.11
N CYS A 91 1.97 0.69 7.83
CA CYS A 91 2.81 -0.36 7.24
C CYS A 91 2.06 -1.20 6.19
N ILE A 92 0.80 -1.56 6.45
CA ILE A 92 -0.03 -2.28 5.47
C ILE A 92 -0.20 -1.41 4.21
N GLN A 93 -0.51 -0.12 4.36
CA GLN A 93 -0.60 0.81 3.23
C GLN A 93 0.70 0.91 2.44
N GLU A 94 1.82 1.10 3.13
CA GLU A 94 3.15 1.23 2.52
C GLU A 94 3.54 -0.01 1.72
N THR A 95 3.30 -1.20 2.27
CA THR A 95 3.61 -2.45 1.57
C THR A 95 2.65 -2.75 0.42
N MET A 96 1.36 -2.37 0.53
CA MET A 96 0.37 -2.52 -0.53
C MET A 96 0.68 -1.65 -1.76
N PHE A 97 1.23 -0.45 -1.54
CA PHE A 97 1.50 0.52 -2.61
C PHE A 97 2.99 0.85 -2.77
N PHE A 98 3.87 -0.05 -2.32
CA PHE A 98 5.31 0.17 -2.20
C PHE A 98 5.94 0.74 -3.47
N GLU A 99 5.68 0.14 -4.62
CA GLU A 99 6.28 0.56 -5.90
C GLU A 99 5.84 1.97 -6.30
N ILE A 100 4.57 2.32 -6.10
CA ILE A 100 4.06 3.65 -6.42
C ILE A 100 4.67 4.70 -5.49
N ASN A 101 4.75 4.40 -4.19
CA ASN A 101 5.38 5.28 -3.21
C ASN A 101 6.86 5.51 -3.54
N GLN A 102 7.60 4.45 -3.87
CA GLN A 102 9.00 4.54 -4.30
C GLN A 102 9.15 5.45 -5.53
N ASN A 103 8.33 5.25 -6.56
CA ASN A 103 8.38 6.09 -7.76
C ASN A 103 8.02 7.55 -7.48
N ILE A 104 7.01 7.82 -6.65
CA ILE A 104 6.64 9.18 -6.25
C ILE A 104 7.80 9.87 -5.53
N ASN A 105 8.48 9.18 -4.62
CA ASN A 105 9.63 9.71 -3.87
C ASN A 105 10.81 9.96 -4.81
N ASN A 106 11.18 8.98 -5.65
CA ASN A 106 12.25 9.11 -6.63
C ASN A 106 12.00 10.28 -7.60
N ASN A 107 10.74 10.48 -8.03
CA ASN A 107 10.36 11.62 -8.84
C ASN A 107 10.58 12.94 -8.09
N SER A 108 10.25 13.02 -6.79
CA SER A 108 10.48 14.23 -6.01
C SER A 108 11.96 14.58 -5.94
N ASP A 109 12.81 13.61 -5.59
CA ASP A 109 14.26 13.79 -5.49
C ASP A 109 14.87 14.19 -6.85
N PHE A 110 14.42 13.54 -7.92
CA PHE A 110 14.87 13.85 -9.27
C PHE A 110 14.49 15.28 -9.70
N LYS A 111 13.29 15.75 -9.34
CA LYS A 111 12.84 17.11 -9.63
C LYS A 111 13.75 18.15 -8.98
N ASP A 112 14.13 17.94 -7.73
CA ASP A 112 14.99 18.88 -7.00
C ASP A 112 16.39 18.95 -7.66
N VAL A 113 16.95 17.79 -8.04
CA VAL A 113 18.20 17.72 -8.82
C VAL A 113 18.08 18.43 -10.17
N LEU A 114 16.97 18.25 -10.89
CA LEU A 114 16.75 18.90 -12.18
C LEU A 114 16.69 20.44 -12.05
N ILE A 115 16.05 20.97 -11.01
CA ILE A 115 15.95 22.42 -10.78
C ILE A 115 17.33 23.04 -10.57
N GLU A 116 18.19 22.40 -9.77
CA GLU A 116 19.57 22.86 -9.54
C GLU A 116 20.39 22.86 -10.84
N LYS A 117 20.26 21.81 -11.65
CA LYS A 117 20.94 21.70 -12.94
C LYS A 117 20.39 22.67 -13.97
N LEU A 118 19.09 22.96 -13.95
CA LEU A 118 18.45 23.95 -14.81
C LEU A 118 19.00 25.36 -14.54
N ASN A 119 19.18 25.69 -13.25
CA ASN A 119 19.71 26.98 -12.83
C ASN A 119 21.19 27.14 -13.18
N SER A 120 21.94 26.04 -13.25
CA SER A 120 23.36 26.02 -13.61
C SER A 120 23.65 25.69 -15.09
N ASN A 121 22.61 25.50 -15.92
CA ASN A 121 22.71 25.11 -17.33
C ASN A 121 23.50 23.80 -17.56
N LYS A 122 23.28 22.79 -16.71
CA LYS A 122 24.02 21.51 -16.72
C LYS A 122 23.14 20.27 -16.94
N ILE A 123 21.94 20.46 -17.49
CA ILE A 123 21.03 19.33 -17.76
C ILE A 123 21.54 18.54 -18.95
N SER A 124 21.63 17.21 -18.79
CA SER A 124 22.02 16.31 -19.86
C SER A 124 20.82 15.84 -20.69
N GLU A 125 21.08 15.33 -21.90
CA GLU A 125 20.04 14.70 -22.73
C GLU A 125 19.40 13.48 -22.06
N SER A 126 20.15 12.72 -21.25
CA SER A 126 19.60 11.57 -20.52
C SER A 126 18.56 12.02 -19.50
N GLU A 127 18.82 13.13 -18.80
CA GLU A 127 17.90 13.70 -17.83
C GLU A 127 16.63 14.25 -18.49
N ILE A 128 16.74 14.81 -19.70
CA ILE A 128 15.58 15.22 -20.49
C ILE A 128 14.73 13.99 -20.86
N LYS A 129 15.36 12.88 -21.26
CA LYS A 129 14.64 11.64 -21.58
C LYS A 129 13.94 11.05 -20.36
N ASP A 130 14.59 11.07 -19.19
CA ASP A 130 13.98 10.56 -17.96
C ASP A 130 12.81 11.44 -17.50
N LEU A 131 12.94 12.76 -17.64
CA LEU A 131 11.85 13.72 -17.46
C LEU A 131 10.66 13.41 -18.38
N GLU A 132 10.90 13.16 -19.67
CA GLU A 132 9.85 12.81 -20.63
C GLU A 132 9.18 11.46 -20.30
N LYS A 133 9.94 10.47 -19.81
CA LYS A 133 9.36 9.20 -19.32
C LYS A 133 8.44 9.43 -18.13
N ILE A 134 8.83 10.28 -17.18
CA ILE A 134 7.99 10.61 -16.02
C ILE A 134 6.68 11.28 -16.48
N LEU A 135 6.77 12.23 -17.42
CA LEU A 135 5.58 12.91 -17.99
C LEU A 135 4.63 11.96 -18.73
N ILE A 136 5.12 10.82 -19.22
CA ILE A 136 4.30 9.76 -19.81
C ILE A 136 3.73 8.83 -18.72
N TRP A 137 4.56 8.45 -17.75
CA TRP A 137 4.20 7.52 -16.68
C TRP A 137 3.14 8.10 -15.74
N VAL A 138 3.25 9.37 -15.35
CA VAL A 138 2.35 9.97 -14.35
C VAL A 138 0.87 9.96 -14.78
N PRO A 139 0.49 10.36 -16.02
CA PRO A 139 -0.89 10.22 -16.49
C PRO A 139 -1.38 8.77 -16.53
N GLN A 140 -0.51 7.81 -16.90
CA GLN A 140 -0.85 6.39 -16.93
C GLN A 140 -1.12 5.87 -15.52
N GLN A 141 -0.29 6.25 -14.54
CA GLN A 141 -0.48 5.85 -13.15
C GLN A 141 -1.74 6.45 -12.53
N ASN A 142 -2.05 7.72 -12.82
CA ASN A 142 -3.32 8.32 -12.40
C ASN A 142 -4.53 7.54 -12.96
N LYS A 143 -4.46 7.10 -14.22
CA LYS A 143 -5.52 6.29 -14.83
C LYS A 143 -5.67 4.94 -14.12
N ILE A 144 -4.57 4.23 -13.87
CA ILE A 144 -4.60 2.95 -13.12
C ILE A 144 -5.25 3.15 -11.73
N ASN A 145 -4.91 4.26 -11.07
CA ASN A 145 -5.47 4.62 -9.78
C ASN A 145 -6.97 4.97 -9.86
N ASP A 146 -7.40 5.70 -10.88
CA ASP A 146 -8.82 6.00 -11.12
C ASP A 146 -9.61 4.70 -11.44
N ASP A 147 -9.06 3.82 -12.26
CA ASP A 147 -9.63 2.49 -12.57
C ASP A 147 -9.76 1.63 -11.29
N LEU A 148 -8.78 1.72 -10.37
CA LEU A 148 -8.85 1.09 -9.05
C LEU A 148 -10.01 1.66 -8.21
N LEU A 149 -10.20 2.99 -8.21
CA LEU A 149 -11.32 3.66 -7.50
C LEU A 149 -12.69 3.17 -7.98
N GLU A 150 -12.85 3.01 -9.28
CA GLU A 150 -14.10 2.52 -9.89
C GLU A 150 -14.40 1.07 -9.52
N ASN A 151 -13.35 0.24 -9.37
CA ASN A 151 -13.46 -1.21 -9.17
C ASN A 151 -13.07 -1.68 -7.75
N LEU A 152 -13.03 -0.76 -6.77
CA LEU A 152 -12.50 -1.03 -5.43
C LEU A 152 -13.21 -2.20 -4.73
N LYS A 153 -14.54 -2.29 -4.88
CA LYS A 153 -15.38 -3.33 -4.26
C LYS A 153 -15.19 -4.73 -4.89
N SER A 154 -14.83 -4.79 -6.16
CA SER A 154 -14.63 -6.04 -6.88
C SER A 154 -13.16 -6.48 -6.91
N ASN A 155 -12.24 -5.68 -6.37
CA ASN A 155 -10.83 -6.00 -6.37
C ASN A 155 -10.52 -7.21 -5.45
N PRO A 156 -10.02 -8.34 -5.97
CA PRO A 156 -9.79 -9.55 -5.19
C PRO A 156 -8.68 -9.41 -4.14
N GLN A 157 -7.77 -8.43 -4.31
CA GLN A 157 -6.71 -8.16 -3.33
C GLN A 157 -7.24 -7.40 -2.10
N LEU A 158 -8.31 -6.62 -2.27
CA LEU A 158 -8.88 -5.71 -1.28
C LEU A 158 -10.21 -6.20 -0.69
N CYS A 159 -10.85 -7.18 -1.32
CA CYS A 159 -12.10 -7.76 -0.84
C CYS A 159 -11.86 -8.54 0.46
N SER A 160 -12.63 -8.21 1.50
CA SER A 160 -12.63 -8.90 2.79
C SER A 160 -14.04 -8.90 3.36
N LYS A 161 -14.52 -10.06 3.78
CA LYS A 161 -15.81 -10.20 4.48
C LYS A 161 -15.80 -9.59 5.89
N PHE A 162 -14.62 -9.38 6.49
CA PHE A 162 -14.47 -8.80 7.83
C PHE A 162 -14.30 -7.28 7.80
N ASP A 163 -13.42 -6.79 6.92
CA ASP A 163 -12.87 -5.44 7.01
C ASP A 163 -13.19 -4.57 5.78
N GLN A 164 -14.20 -4.96 5.00
CA GLN A 164 -14.48 -4.35 3.69
C GLN A 164 -14.49 -2.82 3.75
N GLU A 165 -15.36 -2.21 4.55
CA GLU A 165 -15.54 -0.75 4.53
C GLU A 165 -14.29 -0.01 5.02
N MET A 166 -13.60 -0.54 6.04
CA MET A 166 -12.34 0.05 6.52
C MET A 166 -11.28 0.04 5.43
N ILE A 167 -11.08 -1.11 4.75
CA ILE A 167 -10.11 -1.25 3.67
C ILE A 167 -10.48 -0.33 2.51
N LEU A 168 -11.77 -0.28 2.14
CA LEU A 168 -12.25 0.57 1.04
C LEU A 168 -11.98 2.04 1.32
N ASP A 169 -12.28 2.53 2.52
CA ASP A 169 -12.10 3.93 2.89
C ASP A 169 -10.62 4.31 2.93
N LEU A 170 -9.79 3.44 3.49
CA LEU A 170 -8.34 3.63 3.57
C LEU A 170 -7.69 3.67 2.19
N VAL A 171 -8.03 2.73 1.31
CA VAL A 171 -7.51 2.70 -0.06
C VAL A 171 -8.03 3.91 -0.85
N ARG A 172 -9.31 4.27 -0.70
CA ARG A 172 -9.89 5.44 -1.39
C ARG A 172 -9.15 6.72 -0.99
N SER A 173 -8.95 6.94 0.31
CA SER A 173 -8.23 8.10 0.83
C SER A 173 -6.81 8.17 0.27
N TRP A 174 -6.08 7.05 0.34
CA TRP A 174 -4.72 6.96 -0.17
C TRP A 174 -4.64 7.28 -1.66
N VAL A 175 -5.50 6.64 -2.49
CA VAL A 175 -5.48 6.83 -3.95
C VAL A 175 -5.80 8.27 -4.32
N MET A 176 -6.81 8.87 -3.68
CA MET A 176 -7.18 10.26 -3.92
C MET A 176 -6.05 11.25 -3.59
N GLU A 177 -5.32 11.00 -2.51
CA GLU A 177 -4.14 11.80 -2.15
C GLU A 177 -3.02 11.63 -3.18
N LYS A 178 -2.66 10.40 -3.51
CA LYS A 178 -1.55 10.13 -4.45
C LYS A 178 -1.86 10.65 -5.85
N ASN A 179 -3.11 10.60 -6.30
CA ASN A 179 -3.50 11.22 -7.58
C ASN A 179 -3.30 12.74 -7.58
N LYS A 180 -3.52 13.43 -6.45
CA LYS A 180 -3.23 14.87 -6.35
C LYS A 180 -1.72 15.14 -6.44
N ILE A 181 -0.92 14.35 -5.72
CA ILE A 181 0.55 14.46 -5.75
C ILE A 181 1.09 14.22 -7.15
N LEU A 182 0.64 13.15 -7.81
CA LEU A 182 1.01 12.81 -9.18
C LEU A 182 0.62 13.93 -10.16
N LYS A 183 -0.61 14.44 -10.10
CA LYS A 183 -1.04 15.58 -10.95
C LYS A 183 -0.15 16.81 -10.74
N PHE A 184 0.22 17.11 -9.50
CA PHE A 184 1.13 18.21 -9.20
C PHE A 184 2.55 17.95 -9.74
N GLN A 185 3.07 16.73 -9.57
CA GLN A 185 4.37 16.34 -10.15
C GLN A 185 4.36 16.52 -11.67
N ASN A 186 3.34 16.01 -12.37
CA ASN A 186 3.21 16.15 -13.83
C ASN A 186 3.25 17.61 -14.28
N TYR A 187 2.48 18.47 -13.59
CA TYR A 187 2.48 19.90 -13.86
C TYR A 187 3.86 20.51 -13.67
N SER A 188 4.50 20.24 -12.52
CA SER A 188 5.82 20.81 -12.20
C SER A 188 6.92 20.37 -13.17
N PHE A 189 6.91 19.10 -13.59
CA PHE A 189 7.84 18.57 -14.58
C PHE A 189 7.59 19.15 -15.98
N GLY A 190 6.33 19.40 -16.34
CA GLY A 190 5.97 20.06 -17.60
C GLY A 190 6.61 21.45 -17.70
N LEU A 191 6.51 22.25 -16.63
CA LEU A 191 7.14 23.58 -16.57
C LEU A 191 8.67 23.51 -16.69
N ILE A 192 9.30 22.50 -16.07
CA ILE A 192 10.74 22.29 -16.19
C ILE A 192 11.11 21.99 -17.65
N LEU A 193 10.39 21.09 -18.32
CA LEU A 193 10.64 20.73 -19.71
C LEU A 193 10.47 21.92 -20.66
N GLU A 194 9.42 22.72 -20.47
CA GLU A 194 9.20 23.95 -21.26
C GLU A 194 10.37 24.92 -21.10
N LYS A 195 10.84 25.12 -19.87
CA LYS A 195 11.96 26.01 -19.57
C LYS A 195 13.29 25.49 -20.13
N ILE A 196 13.47 24.18 -20.23
CA ILE A 196 14.62 23.57 -20.93
C ILE A 196 14.54 23.87 -22.42
N LYS A 197 13.36 23.66 -23.05
CA LYS A 197 13.16 23.82 -24.50
C LYS A 197 13.19 25.28 -24.98
N ALA A 198 12.97 26.24 -24.08
CA ALA A 198 13.01 27.67 -24.39
C ALA A 198 14.43 28.28 -24.37
N LYS A 199 15.44 27.53 -23.94
CA LYS A 199 16.86 27.94 -23.97
C LYS A 199 17.53 27.42 -25.23
#